data_AF-A0A2K3NXS2-F1
#
_entry.id   AF-A0A2K3NXS2-F1
#
_cell.length_a   1.000
_cell.length_b   1.000
_cell.length_c   1.000
_cell.angle_alpha   90.00
_cell.angle_beta   90.00
_cell.angle_gamma   90.00
#
_symmetry.space_group_name_H-M   'P 1'
#
loop_
_entity.id
_entity.type
_entity.pdbx_description
1 polymer ?
#
loop_
_entity_poly.entity_id
_entity_poly.type
_entity_poly.pdbx_seq_one_letter_code
_entity_poly.pdbx_strand_id
1 'polypeptide(L)'
;MVSDTGTRLIRRLMILVDDAGGLIPALNHSPWNGLTIADFVMPFFLFIVGVALAFTYKKPSCKVDATRKAILRALKLLALGIFLQGGYVHRVNDLSFGVDLKQIRWMGILQRIAVAYLVTALCEIWLKREDIVNSGSTLLRKYRYQWALALFLSVIYLFLLYGMYVPDWEYEVPTEPSSEPMIFSVKCGVRGNTGPACNVVGMIDRSLLGIQHLYRRPIYARMPECSINSPDYGPLPPDAPTWCQAPFDPEGLLR
;
A
#
# COMPACT_ATOMS: atom_id res chain seq x y z
N MET A 1 -27.67 -1.60 6.83
CA MET A 1 -28.01 -2.03 5.45
C MET A 1 -27.05 -1.45 4.41
N VAL A 2 -26.91 -0.12 4.26
CA VAL A 2 -26.01 0.49 3.24
C VAL A 2 -24.55 0.05 3.37
N SER A 3 -24.03 -0.04 4.60
CA SER A 3 -22.65 -0.52 4.85
C SER A 3 -22.43 -1.99 4.50
N ASP A 4 -23.46 -2.83 4.54
CA ASP A 4 -23.32 -4.28 4.32
C ASP A 4 -23.35 -4.61 2.82
N THR A 5 -24.29 -4.01 2.08
CA THR A 5 -24.37 -4.18 0.61
C THR A 5 -23.13 -3.63 -0.11
N GLY A 6 -22.66 -2.43 0.27
CA GLY A 6 -21.47 -1.81 -0.32
C GLY A 6 -20.19 -2.62 -0.06
N THR A 7 -20.02 -3.11 1.17
CA THR A 7 -18.86 -3.94 1.53
C THR A 7 -18.89 -5.29 0.81
N ARG A 8 -20.06 -5.89 0.63
CA ARG A 8 -20.23 -7.15 -0.12
C ARG A 8 -19.90 -6.97 -1.60
N LEU A 9 -20.31 -5.86 -2.22
CA LEU A 9 -20.03 -5.56 -3.62
C LEU A 9 -18.52 -5.38 -3.85
N ILE A 10 -17.85 -4.56 -3.03
CA ILE A 10 -16.40 -4.36 -3.15
C ILE A 10 -15.65 -5.66 -2.92
N ARG A 11 -16.06 -6.48 -1.96
CA ARG A 11 -15.42 -7.79 -1.75
C ARG A 11 -15.54 -8.69 -2.98
N ARG A 12 -16.71 -8.71 -3.63
CA ARG A 12 -16.89 -9.48 -4.87
C ARG A 12 -16.03 -8.93 -6.00
N LEU A 13 -15.89 -7.60 -6.09
CA LEU A 13 -15.01 -6.97 -7.06
C LEU A 13 -13.53 -7.29 -6.80
N MET A 14 -13.07 -7.31 -5.54
CA MET A 14 -11.72 -7.76 -5.17
C MET A 14 -11.45 -9.17 -5.69
N ILE A 15 -12.34 -10.11 -5.37
CA ILE A 15 -12.21 -11.51 -5.83
C ILE A 15 -12.19 -11.59 -7.36
N LEU A 16 -13.07 -10.86 -8.04
CA LEU A 16 -13.13 -10.85 -9.50
C LEU A 16 -11.83 -10.33 -10.13
N VAL A 17 -11.28 -9.24 -9.61
CA VAL A 17 -10.04 -8.63 -10.10
C VAL A 17 -8.85 -9.55 -9.83
N ASP A 18 -8.79 -10.17 -8.65
CA ASP A 18 -7.72 -11.09 -8.27
C ASP A 18 -7.73 -12.37 -9.14
N ASP A 19 -8.91 -12.92 -9.43
CA ASP A 19 -9.06 -14.18 -10.19
C ASP A 19 -8.99 -13.96 -11.71
N ALA A 20 -9.58 -12.89 -12.24
CA ALA A 20 -9.67 -12.64 -13.68
C ALA A 20 -8.60 -11.67 -14.22
N GLY A 21 -7.87 -10.97 -13.34
CA GLY A 21 -6.85 -9.99 -13.73
C GLY A 21 -5.72 -10.57 -14.57
N GLY A 22 -5.37 -11.84 -14.37
CA GLY A 22 -4.37 -12.53 -15.20
C GLY A 22 -4.83 -12.87 -16.62
N LEU A 23 -6.15 -12.89 -16.87
CA LEU A 23 -6.75 -13.27 -18.16
C LEU A 23 -7.27 -12.06 -18.93
N ILE A 24 -7.69 -11.02 -18.22
CA ILE A 24 -8.28 -9.81 -18.80
C ILE A 24 -7.40 -8.62 -18.40
N PRO A 25 -6.56 -8.09 -19.32
CA PRO A 25 -5.66 -6.99 -19.01
C PRO A 25 -6.35 -5.75 -18.42
N ALA A 26 -7.60 -5.48 -18.82
CA ALA A 26 -8.41 -4.36 -18.29
C ALA A 26 -8.78 -4.51 -16.80
N LEU A 27 -8.73 -5.74 -16.26
CA LEU A 27 -8.95 -6.05 -14.85
C LEU A 27 -7.62 -6.22 -14.10
N ASN A 28 -6.47 -6.18 -14.76
CA ASN A 28 -5.16 -6.26 -14.10
C ASN A 28 -4.68 -4.87 -13.67
N HIS A 29 -3.81 -4.80 -12.67
CA HIS A 29 -3.14 -3.54 -12.31
C HIS A 29 -2.33 -3.00 -13.49
N SER A 30 -2.29 -1.67 -13.64
CA SER A 30 -1.38 -1.04 -14.59
C SER A 30 0.09 -1.29 -14.19
N PRO A 31 1.02 -1.44 -15.15
CA PRO A 31 2.42 -1.69 -14.84
C PRO A 31 3.07 -0.63 -13.93
N TRP A 32 2.76 0.65 -14.14
CA TRP A 32 3.22 1.74 -13.30
C TRP A 32 2.34 2.98 -13.40
N ASN A 33 2.28 3.54 -14.62
CA ASN A 33 1.39 4.63 -14.97
C ASN A 33 0.18 4.05 -15.70
N GLY A 34 -1.00 4.52 -15.33
CA GLY A 34 -2.26 4.04 -15.87
C GLY A 34 -3.32 3.97 -14.79
N LEU A 35 -4.52 3.59 -15.20
CA LEU A 35 -5.66 3.45 -14.31
C LEU A 35 -6.54 2.33 -14.83
N THR A 36 -6.62 1.23 -14.08
CA THR A 36 -7.50 0.11 -14.40
C THR A 36 -8.57 -0.07 -13.32
N ILE A 37 -9.50 -0.98 -13.54
CA ILE A 37 -10.56 -1.28 -12.56
C ILE A 37 -9.96 -1.77 -11.24
N ALA A 38 -8.85 -2.51 -11.29
CA ALA A 38 -8.14 -3.01 -10.12
C ALA A 38 -7.64 -1.88 -9.21
N ASP A 39 -7.13 -0.80 -9.81
CA ASP A 39 -6.54 0.33 -9.10
C ASP A 39 -7.58 1.11 -8.27
N PHE A 40 -8.86 1.02 -8.63
CA PHE A 40 -9.95 1.67 -7.92
C PHE A 40 -10.44 0.91 -6.68
N VAL A 41 -10.18 -0.39 -6.60
CA VAL A 41 -10.77 -1.27 -5.59
C VAL A 41 -10.37 -0.84 -4.17
N MET A 42 -9.09 -0.57 -3.94
CA MET A 42 -8.56 -0.18 -2.64
C MET A 42 -9.05 1.21 -2.18
N PRO A 43 -8.99 2.28 -3.01
CA PRO A 43 -9.58 3.58 -2.66
C PRO A 43 -11.06 3.52 -2.30
N PHE A 44 -11.89 2.81 -3.07
CA PHE A 44 -13.31 2.67 -2.76
C PHE A 44 -13.54 1.86 -1.48
N PHE A 45 -12.75 0.82 -1.24
CA PHE A 45 -12.81 0.06 0.01
C PHE A 45 -12.56 0.96 1.22
N LEU A 46 -11.47 1.75 1.20
CA LEU A 46 -11.13 2.68 2.27
C LEU A 46 -12.21 3.75 2.46
N PHE A 47 -12.78 4.28 1.38
CA PHE A 47 -13.86 5.25 1.45
C PHE A 47 -15.10 4.69 2.17
N ILE A 48 -15.56 3.49 1.78
CA ILE A 48 -16.72 2.85 2.45
C ILE A 48 -16.42 2.57 3.92
N VAL A 49 -15.21 2.09 4.25
CA VAL A 49 -14.78 1.87 5.63
C VAL A 49 -14.82 3.18 6.44
N GLY A 50 -14.33 4.29 5.87
CA GLY A 50 -14.36 5.61 6.49
C GLY A 50 -15.78 6.12 6.74
N VAL A 51 -16.69 5.96 5.77
CA VAL A 51 -18.10 6.31 5.92
C VAL A 51 -18.76 5.46 7.03
N ALA A 52 -18.52 4.14 7.04
CA ALA A 52 -19.05 3.25 8.07
C ALA A 52 -18.54 3.63 9.47
N LEU A 53 -17.27 4.02 9.59
CA LEU A 53 -16.64 4.48 10.83
C LEU A 53 -17.30 5.77 11.33
N ALA A 54 -17.54 6.76 10.46
CA ALA A 54 -18.19 8.02 10.81
C ALA A 54 -19.61 7.81 11.38
N PHE A 55 -20.34 6.81 10.88
CA PHE A 55 -21.63 6.40 11.47
C PHE A 55 -21.47 5.65 12.78
N THR A 56 -20.53 4.71 12.86
CA THR A 56 -20.28 3.88 14.05
C THR A 56 -19.94 4.72 15.27
N TYR A 57 -19.11 5.76 15.09
CA TYR A 57 -18.65 6.64 16.17
C TYR A 57 -19.34 8.01 16.16
N LYS A 58 -20.52 8.15 15.54
CA LYS A 58 -21.22 9.44 15.45
C LYS A 58 -21.58 10.01 16.83
N LYS A 59 -22.04 9.15 17.75
CA LYS A 59 -22.40 9.46 19.14
C LYS A 59 -22.10 8.23 20.02
N PRO A 60 -20.83 8.00 20.40
CA PRO A 60 -20.49 6.88 21.27
C PRO A 60 -21.10 7.11 22.67
N SER A 61 -21.69 6.08 23.26
CA SER A 61 -22.24 6.15 24.63
C SER A 61 -21.15 6.39 25.68
N CYS A 62 -19.97 5.79 25.48
CA CYS A 62 -18.78 6.00 26.30
C CYS A 62 -17.54 6.07 25.37
N LYS A 63 -16.80 7.18 25.45
CA LYS A 63 -15.60 7.40 24.60
C LYS A 63 -14.48 6.41 24.88
N VAL A 64 -14.30 6.03 26.16
CA VAL A 64 -13.27 5.08 26.59
C VAL A 64 -13.57 3.69 26.04
N ASP A 65 -14.81 3.21 26.17
CA ASP A 65 -15.22 1.91 25.64
C ASP A 65 -15.15 1.86 24.11
N ALA A 66 -15.56 2.95 23.45
CA ALA A 66 -15.43 3.08 22.01
C ALA A 66 -13.96 3.00 21.55
N THR A 67 -13.07 3.67 22.26
CA THR A 67 -11.62 3.65 22.02
C THR A 67 -11.04 2.25 22.21
N ARG A 68 -11.39 1.56 23.31
CA ARG A 68 -10.97 0.18 23.57
C ARG A 68 -11.42 -0.77 22.45
N LYS A 69 -12.67 -0.65 21.98
CA LYS A 69 -13.19 -1.44 20.85
C LYS A 69 -12.42 -1.16 19.55
N ALA A 70 -12.11 0.12 19.28
CA ALA A 70 -11.33 0.51 18.10
C ALA A 70 -9.91 -0.10 18.13
N ILE A 71 -9.21 0.01 19.27
CA ILE A 71 -7.87 -0.57 19.47
C ILE A 71 -7.90 -2.08 19.29
N LEU A 72 -8.84 -2.78 19.94
CA LEU A 72 -8.95 -4.24 19.82
C LEU A 72 -9.20 -4.68 18.38
N ARG A 73 -9.99 -3.92 17.61
CA ARG A 73 -10.21 -4.20 16.19
C ARG A 73 -8.95 -3.96 15.36
N ALA A 74 -8.23 -2.87 15.59
CA ALA A 74 -6.96 -2.59 14.90
C ALA A 74 -5.92 -3.68 15.20
N LEU A 75 -5.79 -4.11 16.46
CA LEU A 75 -4.89 -5.19 16.86
C LEU A 75 -5.24 -6.52 16.18
N LYS A 76 -6.53 -6.87 16.10
CA LYS A 76 -6.99 -8.07 15.37
C LYS A 76 -6.62 -8.01 13.89
N LEU A 77 -6.80 -6.85 13.25
CA LEU A 77 -6.44 -6.66 11.84
C LEU A 77 -4.93 -6.74 11.63
N LEU A 78 -4.14 -6.15 12.52
CA LEU A 78 -2.68 -6.21 12.46
C LEU A 78 -2.17 -7.64 12.65
N ALA A 79 -2.68 -8.35 13.66
CA ALA A 79 -2.33 -9.76 13.90
C ALA A 79 -2.71 -10.65 12.72
N LEU A 80 -3.91 -10.46 12.16
CA LEU A 80 -4.34 -11.17 10.95
C LEU A 80 -3.44 -10.84 9.74
N GLY A 81 -3.05 -9.57 9.58
CA GLY A 81 -2.15 -9.14 8.50
C GLY A 81 -0.78 -9.82 8.58
N ILE A 82 -0.16 -9.81 9.77
CA ILE A 82 1.12 -10.49 10.01
C ILE A 82 0.97 -12.01 9.82
N PHE A 83 -0.13 -12.61 10.29
CA PHE A 83 -0.36 -14.04 10.11
C PHE A 83 -0.52 -14.44 8.63
N LEU A 84 -1.24 -13.66 7.83
CA LEU A 84 -1.44 -13.95 6.41
C LEU A 84 -0.19 -13.66 5.56
N GLN A 85 0.54 -12.59 5.86
CA GLN A 85 1.69 -12.16 5.05
C GLN A 85 3.03 -12.67 5.57
N GLY A 86 3.12 -13.10 6.82
CA GLY A 86 4.35 -13.54 7.47
C GLY A 86 4.83 -14.93 7.07
N GLY A 87 4.43 -15.40 5.89
CA GLY A 87 5.00 -16.58 5.26
C GLY A 87 4.45 -17.92 5.71
N TYR A 88 3.39 -17.98 6.52
CA TYR A 88 2.75 -19.24 6.91
C TYR A 88 2.24 -20.09 5.72
N VAL A 89 2.02 -19.46 4.56
CA VAL A 89 1.57 -20.12 3.32
C VAL A 89 2.48 -19.68 2.17
N HIS A 90 3.67 -20.27 2.05
CA HIS A 90 4.44 -20.19 0.81
C HIS A 90 3.96 -21.27 -0.15
N ARG A 91 3.63 -20.87 -1.39
CA ARG A 91 3.34 -21.70 -2.59
C ARG A 91 2.56 -23.00 -2.31
N VAL A 92 1.32 -23.07 -2.78
CA VAL A 92 0.47 -24.30 -2.80
C VAL A 92 1.18 -25.55 -3.37
N ASN A 93 2.29 -25.37 -4.08
CA ASN A 93 3.08 -26.42 -4.71
C ASN A 93 4.31 -26.89 -3.92
N ASP A 94 4.72 -26.21 -2.84
CA ASP A 94 5.81 -26.64 -1.97
C ASP A 94 5.32 -26.68 -0.52
N LEU A 95 5.16 -27.88 0.04
CA LEU A 95 4.69 -28.15 1.41
C LEU A 95 5.70 -27.74 2.51
N SER A 96 6.48 -26.68 2.28
CA SER A 96 7.45 -26.16 3.25
C SER A 96 6.77 -25.12 4.15
N PHE A 97 6.29 -25.57 5.30
CA PHE A 97 5.77 -24.69 6.35
C PHE A 97 6.95 -24.11 7.14
N GLY A 98 7.27 -22.83 6.92
CA GLY A 98 8.34 -22.13 7.63
C GLY A 98 8.13 -20.63 7.67
N VAL A 99 8.38 -20.02 8.83
CA VAL A 99 8.41 -18.56 8.97
C VAL A 99 9.82 -18.09 8.63
N ASP A 100 10.05 -17.63 7.40
CA ASP A 100 11.28 -16.88 7.10
C ASP A 100 11.13 -15.45 7.63
N LEU A 101 11.64 -15.25 8.85
CA LEU A 101 11.64 -13.94 9.52
C LEU A 101 12.36 -12.85 8.70
N LYS A 102 13.23 -13.22 7.74
CA LYS A 102 13.93 -12.26 6.87
C LYS A 102 13.08 -11.78 5.69
N GLN A 103 12.02 -12.52 5.35
CA GLN A 103 11.08 -12.20 4.27
C GLN A 103 9.76 -11.62 4.82
N ILE A 104 9.65 -11.41 6.14
CA ILE A 104 8.41 -10.97 6.76
C ILE A 104 8.03 -9.55 6.29
N ARG A 105 6.79 -9.41 5.81
CA ARG A 105 6.30 -8.14 5.28
C ARG A 105 5.66 -7.34 6.40
N TRP A 106 6.40 -6.34 6.88
CA TRP A 106 5.97 -5.48 7.98
C TRP A 106 4.82 -4.53 7.59
N MET A 107 4.73 -4.16 6.30
CA MET A 107 3.94 -3.03 5.81
C MET A 107 2.88 -3.39 4.76
N GLY A 108 2.25 -4.55 4.86
CA GLY A 108 1.18 -4.90 3.92
C GLY A 108 -0.15 -4.20 4.15
N ILE A 109 -1.09 -4.49 3.24
CA ILE A 109 -2.36 -3.78 3.11
C ILE A 109 -3.21 -3.79 4.40
N LEU A 110 -3.26 -4.94 5.10
CA LEU A 110 -4.05 -5.07 6.34
C LEU A 110 -3.49 -4.25 7.50
N GLN A 111 -2.17 -4.16 7.62
CA GLN A 111 -1.48 -3.37 8.62
C GLN A 111 -1.75 -1.88 8.39
N ARG A 112 -1.67 -1.41 7.14
CA ARG A 112 -2.01 -0.03 6.75
C ARG A 112 -3.45 0.32 7.06
N ILE A 113 -4.39 -0.55 6.66
CA ILE A 113 -5.81 -0.39 6.98
C ILE A 113 -6.02 -0.32 8.49
N ALA A 114 -5.33 -1.15 9.28
CA ALA A 114 -5.45 -1.14 10.73
C ALA A 114 -5.00 0.19 11.35
N VAL A 115 -3.85 0.73 10.91
CA VAL A 115 -3.32 2.01 11.38
C VAL A 115 -4.24 3.16 10.96
N ALA A 116 -4.62 3.25 9.68
CA ALA A 116 -5.52 4.27 9.17
C ALA A 116 -6.88 4.24 9.88
N TYR A 117 -7.44 3.04 10.09
CA TYR A 117 -8.68 2.84 10.85
C TYR A 117 -8.55 3.34 12.28
N LEU A 118 -7.45 3.01 12.98
CA LEU A 118 -7.27 3.43 14.36
C LEU A 118 -7.15 4.95 14.49
N VAL A 119 -6.31 5.58 13.65
CA VAL A 119 -6.12 7.04 13.65
C VAL A 119 -7.44 7.76 13.36
N THR A 120 -8.17 7.34 12.33
CA THR A 120 -9.45 7.94 11.97
C THR A 120 -10.53 7.71 13.04
N ALA A 121 -10.58 6.53 13.65
CA ALA A 121 -11.49 6.23 14.77
C ALA A 121 -11.22 7.15 15.97
N LEU A 122 -9.95 7.32 16.35
CA LEU A 122 -9.58 8.21 17.44
C LEU A 122 -9.94 9.66 17.13
N CYS A 123 -9.71 10.11 15.89
CA CYS A 123 -10.11 11.45 15.44
C CYS A 123 -11.63 11.66 15.51
N GLU A 124 -12.44 10.68 15.13
CA GLU A 124 -13.90 10.76 15.22
C GLU A 124 -14.41 10.74 16.67
N ILE A 125 -13.78 9.97 17.56
CA ILE A 125 -14.20 9.85 18.97
C ILE A 125 -13.80 11.10 19.78
N TRP A 126 -12.60 11.64 19.54
CA TRP A 126 -11.99 12.66 20.41
C TRP A 126 -11.96 14.06 19.82
N LEU A 127 -11.73 14.23 18.51
CA LEU A 127 -11.53 15.54 17.90
C LEU A 127 -12.80 16.15 17.30
N LYS A 128 -13.86 15.36 17.16
CA LYS A 128 -15.15 15.79 16.62
C LYS A 128 -15.90 16.67 17.61
N ARG A 129 -16.36 17.83 17.13
CA ARG A 129 -17.18 18.76 17.91
C ARG A 129 -18.67 18.43 17.78
N GLU A 130 -19.45 18.67 18.83
CA GLU A 130 -20.91 18.44 18.84
C GLU A 130 -21.73 19.61 18.28
N ASP A 131 -21.15 20.41 17.40
CA ASP A 131 -21.84 21.57 16.81
C ASP A 131 -22.99 21.13 15.88
N ILE A 132 -24.13 21.83 15.95
CA ILE A 132 -25.25 21.68 15.03
C ILE A 132 -24.84 22.27 13.67
N VAL A 133 -25.03 21.51 12.60
CA VAL A 133 -24.63 21.91 11.24
C VAL A 133 -25.79 22.65 10.57
N ASN A 134 -25.70 23.97 10.48
CA ASN A 134 -26.71 24.84 9.85
C ASN A 134 -26.19 25.51 8.56
N SER A 135 -24.86 25.47 8.32
CA SER A 135 -24.20 26.09 7.17
C SER A 135 -22.87 25.39 6.85
N GLY A 136 -22.32 25.57 5.65
CA GLY A 136 -21.00 25.02 5.27
C GLY A 136 -19.87 25.45 6.23
N SER A 137 -19.91 26.69 6.73
CA SER A 137 -18.94 27.20 7.71
C SER A 137 -19.02 26.46 9.06
N THR A 138 -20.22 26.05 9.49
CA THR A 138 -20.41 25.24 10.71
C THR A 138 -19.87 23.82 10.53
N LEU A 139 -19.96 23.26 9.31
CA LEU A 139 -19.37 21.96 9.00
C LEU A 139 -17.83 22.00 9.03
N LEU A 140 -17.22 23.02 8.41
CA LEU A 140 -15.76 23.20 8.47
C LEU A 140 -15.26 23.37 9.90
N ARG A 141 -15.95 24.20 10.70
CA ARG A 141 -15.62 24.40 12.12
C ARG A 141 -15.75 23.11 12.94
N LYS A 142 -16.77 22.30 12.66
CA LYS A 142 -17.00 21.02 13.34
C LYS A 142 -15.87 20.01 13.13
N TYR A 143 -15.27 20.00 11.94
CA TYR A 143 -14.23 19.07 11.54
C TYR A 143 -12.83 19.70 11.43
N ARG A 144 -12.63 20.93 11.95
CA ARG A 144 -11.40 21.72 11.76
C ARG A 144 -10.11 20.99 12.14
N TYR A 145 -10.13 20.22 13.23
CA TYR A 145 -8.93 19.52 13.72
C TYR A 145 -8.60 18.30 12.85
N GLN A 146 -9.62 17.64 12.30
CA GLN A 146 -9.42 16.55 11.34
C GLN A 146 -8.85 17.09 10.03
N TRP A 147 -9.37 18.22 9.54
CA TRP A 147 -8.81 18.91 8.36
C TRP A 147 -7.39 19.39 8.60
N ALA A 148 -7.09 19.97 9.77
CA ALA A 148 -5.74 20.40 10.11
C ALA A 148 -4.76 19.22 10.17
N LEU A 149 -5.16 18.09 10.78
CA LEU A 149 -4.35 16.87 10.80
C LEU A 149 -4.14 16.31 9.39
N ALA A 150 -5.19 16.24 8.58
CA ALA A 150 -5.10 15.78 7.20
C ALA A 150 -4.14 16.66 6.37
N LEU A 151 -4.28 17.99 6.46
CA LEU A 151 -3.38 18.93 5.80
C LEU A 151 -1.94 18.76 6.27
N PHE A 152 -1.72 18.65 7.58
CA PHE A 152 -0.39 18.43 8.15
C PHE A 152 0.27 17.16 7.62
N LEU A 153 -0.46 16.03 7.61
CA LEU A 153 0.03 14.77 7.06
C LEU A 153 0.30 14.87 5.56
N SER A 154 -0.57 15.53 4.79
CA SER A 154 -0.37 15.75 3.36
C SER A 154 0.85 16.62 3.07
N VAL A 155 1.10 17.67 3.85
CA VAL A 155 2.28 18.53 3.69
C VAL A 155 3.55 17.75 3.99
N ILE A 156 3.58 16.96 5.07
CA ILE A 156 4.72 16.08 5.37
C ILE A 156 4.95 15.08 4.24
N TYR A 157 3.89 14.43 3.76
CA TYR A 157 3.97 13.46 2.67
C TYR A 157 4.56 14.09 1.40
N LEU A 158 4.05 15.25 0.97
CA LEU A 158 4.56 15.97 -0.20
C LEU A 158 6.01 16.43 0.00
N PHE A 159 6.35 16.90 1.19
CA PHE A 159 7.72 17.29 1.53
C PHE A 159 8.68 16.10 1.44
N LEU A 160 8.30 14.92 1.95
CA LEU A 160 9.12 13.72 1.84
C LEU A 160 9.24 13.27 0.38
N LEU A 161 8.11 13.19 -0.33
CA LEU A 161 8.05 12.67 -1.70
C LEU A 161 8.86 13.53 -2.70
N TYR A 162 8.76 14.85 -2.60
CA TYR A 162 9.40 15.78 -3.55
C TYR A 162 10.68 16.43 -3.01
N GLY A 163 10.82 16.54 -1.70
CA GLY A 163 11.94 17.22 -1.06
C GLY A 163 13.18 16.33 -0.87
N MET A 164 13.03 15.03 -0.68
CA MET A 164 14.17 14.13 -0.44
C MET A 164 14.96 13.84 -1.71
N TYR A 165 16.29 13.74 -1.55
CA TYR A 165 17.22 13.34 -2.62
C TYR A 165 17.39 11.83 -2.64
N VAL A 166 17.28 11.26 -3.83
CA VAL A 166 17.47 9.83 -4.06
C VAL A 166 18.85 9.61 -4.70
N PRO A 167 19.83 9.05 -3.95
CA PRO A 167 21.14 8.76 -4.49
C PRO A 167 21.10 7.55 -5.42
N ASP A 168 22.18 7.37 -6.17
CA ASP A 168 22.46 6.12 -6.89
C ASP A 168 22.51 4.95 -5.90
N TRP A 169 22.14 3.76 -6.38
CA TRP A 169 22.09 2.58 -5.54
C TRP A 169 22.39 1.32 -6.34
N GLU A 170 22.75 0.25 -5.62
CA GLU A 170 23.14 -1.03 -6.20
C GLU A 170 22.34 -2.16 -5.57
N TYR A 171 22.14 -3.23 -6.33
CA TYR A 171 21.50 -4.44 -5.85
C TYR A 171 22.05 -5.69 -6.54
N GLU A 172 21.90 -6.81 -5.85
CA GLU A 172 22.37 -8.11 -6.30
C GLU A 172 21.19 -8.95 -6.79
N VAL A 173 21.35 -9.57 -7.96
CA VAL A 173 20.44 -10.61 -8.44
C VAL A 173 21.09 -11.96 -8.21
N PRO A 174 20.49 -12.87 -7.41
CA PRO A 174 21.00 -14.22 -7.25
C PRO A 174 20.93 -14.95 -8.59
N THR A 175 22.08 -15.29 -9.14
CA THR A 175 22.24 -16.20 -10.26
C THR A 175 22.31 -17.64 -9.75
N GLU A 176 22.37 -18.62 -10.66
CA GLU A 176 22.43 -20.05 -10.29
C GLU A 176 23.45 -20.31 -9.17
N PRO A 177 23.19 -21.30 -8.27
CA PRO A 177 23.93 -21.49 -7.02
C PRO A 177 25.46 -21.68 -7.16
N SER A 178 25.97 -21.86 -8.37
CA SER A 178 27.38 -22.01 -8.73
C SER A 178 28.05 -20.75 -9.30
N SER A 179 27.34 -19.62 -9.40
CA SER A 179 27.83 -18.38 -10.01
C SER A 179 27.82 -17.20 -9.04
N GLU A 180 28.80 -16.30 -9.18
CA GLU A 180 28.85 -15.07 -8.39
C GLU A 180 27.61 -14.19 -8.67
N PRO A 181 27.04 -13.53 -7.64
CA PRO A 181 25.87 -12.68 -7.81
C PRO A 181 26.19 -11.50 -8.71
N MET A 182 25.33 -11.26 -9.71
CA MET A 182 25.50 -10.12 -10.61
C MET A 182 25.06 -8.84 -9.90
N ILE A 183 25.98 -7.87 -9.79
CA ILE A 183 25.72 -6.56 -9.19
C ILE A 183 25.24 -5.60 -10.28
N PHE A 184 24.07 -5.00 -10.06
CA PHE A 184 23.51 -3.97 -10.93
C PHE A 184 23.55 -2.62 -10.22
N SER A 185 23.94 -1.58 -10.95
CA SER A 185 23.85 -0.19 -10.47
C SER A 185 22.71 0.57 -11.14
N VAL A 186 21.98 1.33 -10.35
CA VAL A 186 20.87 2.19 -10.77
C VAL A 186 21.27 3.64 -10.54
N LYS A 187 21.33 4.40 -11.64
CA LYS A 187 21.65 5.83 -11.63
C LYS A 187 20.37 6.64 -11.41
N CYS A 188 20.34 7.39 -10.31
CA CYS A 188 19.21 8.22 -9.92
C CYS A 188 19.63 9.68 -9.84
N GLY A 189 20.35 10.07 -8.79
CA GLY A 189 20.84 11.44 -8.60
C GLY A 189 19.78 12.54 -8.67
N VAL A 190 18.54 12.29 -8.25
CA VAL A 190 17.37 13.15 -8.50
C VAL A 190 16.53 13.41 -7.25
N ARG A 191 15.69 14.45 -7.29
CA ARG A 191 14.63 14.75 -6.31
C ARG A 191 13.27 14.70 -6.99
N GLY A 192 12.24 14.28 -6.27
CA GLY A 192 10.84 14.31 -6.75
C GLY A 192 10.53 13.42 -7.95
N ASN A 193 11.39 12.45 -8.27
CA ASN A 193 11.12 11.46 -9.30
C ASN A 193 10.08 10.44 -8.77
N THR A 194 9.01 10.21 -9.53
CA THR A 194 7.93 9.26 -9.20
C THR A 194 8.01 7.97 -10.02
N GLY A 195 9.06 7.79 -10.82
CA GLY A 195 9.36 6.56 -11.56
C GLY A 195 9.77 5.40 -10.65
N PRO A 196 9.73 4.15 -11.15
CA PRO A 196 9.90 2.96 -10.32
C PRO A 196 11.28 2.81 -9.68
N ALA A 197 12.33 3.27 -10.36
CA ALA A 197 13.71 3.07 -9.95
C ALA A 197 14.22 4.08 -8.91
N CYS A 198 13.75 5.32 -9.00
CA CYS A 198 14.37 6.48 -8.34
C CYS A 198 13.37 7.27 -7.48
N ASN A 199 12.28 6.64 -7.06
CA ASN A 199 11.34 7.28 -6.14
C ASN A 199 11.79 7.16 -4.68
N VAL A 200 11.39 8.16 -3.89
CA VAL A 200 11.71 8.26 -2.45
C VAL A 200 11.09 7.12 -1.65
N VAL A 201 9.90 6.64 -2.03
CA VAL A 201 9.19 5.56 -1.32
C VAL A 201 10.07 4.29 -1.30
N GLY A 202 10.53 3.84 -2.48
CA GLY A 202 11.41 2.70 -2.62
C GLY A 202 12.78 2.93 -2.00
N MET A 203 13.30 4.17 -1.98
CA MET A 203 14.54 4.48 -1.26
C MET A 203 14.39 4.27 0.25
N ILE A 204 13.34 4.83 0.86
CA ILE A 204 13.10 4.71 2.30
C ILE A 204 12.91 3.24 2.69
N ASP A 205 12.14 2.50 1.89
CA ASP A 205 11.94 1.07 2.10
C ASP A 205 13.25 0.28 2.07
N ARG A 206 14.10 0.52 1.06
CA ARG A 206 15.42 -0.12 0.95
C ARG A 206 16.31 0.22 2.14
N SER A 207 16.29 1.48 2.59
CA SER A 207 17.13 1.94 3.70
C SER A 207 16.66 1.47 5.07
N LEU A 208 15.35 1.41 5.31
CA LEU A 208 14.78 1.07 6.64
C LEU A 208 14.48 -0.42 6.81
N LEU A 209 13.91 -1.05 5.78
CA LEU A 209 13.47 -2.45 5.83
C LEU A 209 14.42 -3.41 5.11
N GLY A 210 15.37 -2.88 4.34
CA GLY A 210 16.30 -3.65 3.55
C GLY A 210 15.71 -4.15 2.23
N ILE A 211 16.61 -4.57 1.34
CA ILE A 211 16.27 -5.08 0.00
C ILE A 211 15.55 -6.43 0.06
N GLN A 212 15.80 -7.23 1.11
CA GLN A 212 15.25 -8.59 1.25
C GLN A 212 13.72 -8.63 1.40
N HIS A 213 13.10 -7.54 1.88
CA HIS A 213 11.65 -7.47 2.06
C HIS A 213 10.88 -7.12 0.77
N LEU A 214 11.59 -6.63 -0.26
CA LEU A 214 11.01 -6.13 -1.50
C LEU A 214 10.64 -7.28 -2.45
N TYR A 215 9.62 -7.08 -3.29
CA TYR A 215 9.30 -8.09 -4.30
C TYR A 215 10.37 -8.17 -5.37
N ARG A 216 10.82 -9.39 -5.65
CA ARG A 216 11.75 -9.70 -6.74
C ARG A 216 11.14 -9.59 -8.13
N ARG A 217 9.81 -9.69 -8.23
CA ARG A 217 9.07 -9.58 -9.49
C ARG A 217 8.02 -8.48 -9.38
N PRO A 218 8.43 -7.21 -9.45
CA PRO A 218 7.54 -6.07 -9.27
C PRO A 218 6.61 -5.90 -10.49
N ILE A 219 5.47 -5.25 -10.26
CA ILE A 219 4.44 -5.02 -11.30
C ILE A 219 4.99 -4.18 -12.46
N TYR A 220 5.92 -3.25 -12.20
CA TYR A 220 6.54 -2.44 -13.26
C TYR A 220 7.43 -3.23 -14.21
N ALA A 221 7.79 -4.48 -13.90
CA ALA A 221 8.50 -5.33 -14.86
C ALA A 221 7.66 -5.63 -16.12
N ARG A 222 6.37 -5.28 -16.09
CA ARG A 222 5.44 -5.32 -17.24
C ARG A 222 5.46 -4.06 -18.10
N MET A 223 6.21 -3.04 -17.71
CA MET A 223 6.34 -1.80 -18.49
C MET A 223 7.04 -2.07 -19.83
N PRO A 224 6.77 -1.26 -20.88
CA PRO A 224 7.35 -1.47 -22.21
C PRO A 224 8.89 -1.41 -22.22
N GLU A 225 9.51 -0.68 -21.29
CA GLU A 225 10.97 -0.62 -21.14
C GLU A 225 11.55 -1.93 -20.58
N CYS A 226 10.73 -2.75 -19.91
CA CYS A 226 11.15 -3.95 -19.18
C CYS A 226 10.56 -5.26 -19.73
N SER A 227 9.60 -5.20 -20.64
CA SER A 227 8.95 -6.38 -21.21
C SER A 227 8.61 -6.18 -22.68
N ILE A 228 9.10 -7.08 -23.54
CA ILE A 228 8.71 -7.15 -24.96
C ILE A 228 7.20 -7.45 -25.13
N ASN A 229 6.59 -8.10 -24.13
CA ASN A 229 5.17 -8.47 -24.12
C ASN A 229 4.29 -7.46 -23.35
N SER A 230 4.78 -6.25 -23.06
CA SER A 230 4.01 -5.22 -22.36
C SER A 230 2.59 -5.07 -22.95
N PRO A 231 1.51 -5.02 -22.14
CA PRO A 231 1.50 -4.80 -20.69
C PRO A 231 1.61 -6.08 -19.85
N ASP A 232 2.00 -7.21 -20.42
CA ASP A 232 2.21 -8.47 -19.71
C ASP A 232 3.68 -8.74 -19.42
N TYR A 233 3.94 -9.72 -18.55
CA TYR A 233 5.30 -10.16 -18.29
C TYR A 233 5.89 -10.83 -19.53
N GLY A 234 7.15 -10.54 -19.79
CA GLY A 234 7.88 -11.06 -20.94
C GLY A 234 9.39 -10.99 -20.72
N PRO A 235 10.18 -11.43 -21.71
CA PRO A 235 11.62 -11.25 -21.70
C PRO A 235 11.99 -9.76 -21.75
N LEU A 236 13.16 -9.43 -21.19
CA LEU A 236 13.72 -8.08 -21.23
C LEU A 236 14.04 -7.68 -22.68
N PRO A 237 13.68 -6.45 -23.10
CA PRO A 237 14.19 -5.87 -24.35
C PRO A 237 15.73 -5.82 -24.38
N PRO A 238 16.37 -5.85 -25.55
CA PRO A 238 17.84 -5.77 -25.67
C PRO A 238 18.45 -4.55 -24.99
N ASP A 239 17.75 -3.41 -25.02
CA ASP A 239 18.19 -2.13 -24.42
C ASP A 239 17.50 -1.85 -23.07
N ALA A 240 17.08 -2.89 -22.34
CA ALA A 240 16.35 -2.73 -21.10
C ALA A 240 17.21 -2.01 -20.02
N PRO A 241 16.66 -0.99 -19.34
CA PRO A 241 17.35 -0.33 -18.24
C PRO A 241 17.72 -1.29 -17.10
N THR A 242 18.84 -1.04 -16.43
CA THR A 242 19.33 -1.90 -15.33
C THR A 242 18.31 -2.04 -14.21
N TRP A 243 17.50 -1.03 -13.94
CA TRP A 243 16.48 -1.06 -12.89
C TRP A 243 15.27 -1.97 -13.22
N CYS A 244 15.12 -2.51 -14.42
CA CYS A 244 13.99 -3.38 -14.76
C CYS A 244 13.94 -4.68 -13.93
N GLN A 245 15.08 -5.11 -13.39
CA GLN A 245 15.19 -6.27 -12.51
C GLN A 245 15.32 -5.89 -11.03
N ALA A 246 15.21 -4.60 -10.72
CA ALA A 246 15.34 -4.13 -9.36
C ALA A 246 14.17 -4.66 -8.51
N PRO A 247 14.41 -5.04 -7.25
CA PRO A 247 13.32 -5.40 -6.36
C PRO A 247 12.60 -4.14 -5.88
N PHE A 248 11.29 -4.22 -5.68
CA PHE A 248 10.48 -3.07 -5.26
C PHE A 248 9.22 -3.50 -4.53
N ASP A 249 8.81 -2.75 -3.50
CA ASP A 249 7.53 -2.96 -2.83
C ASP A 249 6.57 -1.82 -3.20
N PRO A 250 5.49 -2.09 -3.97
CA PRO A 250 4.46 -1.12 -4.20
C PRO A 250 3.69 -0.75 -2.94
N GLU A 251 3.75 -1.54 -1.87
CA GLU A 251 3.06 -1.28 -0.60
C GLU A 251 4.02 -0.70 0.45
N GLY A 252 4.97 0.13 0.01
CA GLY A 252 6.06 0.70 0.81
C GLY A 252 5.67 1.70 1.89
N LEU A 253 6.51 1.91 2.92
CA LEU A 253 6.22 2.68 4.16
C LEU A 253 5.47 4.00 3.92
N LEU A 254 5.89 4.77 2.91
CA LEU A 254 5.31 6.07 2.60
C LEU A 254 4.09 6.07 1.68
N ARG A 255 3.62 4.93 1.17
CA ARG A 255 2.54 4.89 0.16
C ARG A 255 1.13 4.86 0.74
#